data_AF-A0A925IA67-F1
#
_entry.id   AF-A0A925IA67-F1
#
_cell.length_a   1.000
_cell.length_b   1.000
_cell.length_c   1.000
_cell.angle_alpha   90.00
_cell.angle_beta   90.00
_cell.angle_gamma   90.00
#
_symmetry.space_group_name_H-M   'P 1'
#
loop_
_entity.id
_entity.type
_entity.pdbx_description
1 polymer ?
#
loop_
_entity_poly.entity_id
_entity_poly.type
_entity_poly.pdbx_seq_one_letter_code
_entity_poly.pdbx_strand_id
1 'polypeptide(L)'
;RLAALRCSDFPLSFFKQKRLPDFLHLGAVKSVFYLWCNGSYVGYSEDSKLPAEFELTRYLKKGNNHLTIKVYRYSDASYLECQDFWRISGIERDVYLFATEPVWLQDFFVRARLENEYKDGLLEIDASIKSYLSGEPGFVLEAELKNANGKSIWSGPTISSAAGRI
;
A
#
# COMPACT_ATOMS: atom_id res chain seq x y z
N ARG A 1 10.31 -10.01 -25.86
CA ARG A 1 10.23 -8.61 -26.37
C ARG A 1 9.66 -7.73 -25.27
N LEU A 2 10.24 -6.55 -25.04
CA LEU A 2 9.77 -5.53 -24.08
C LEU A 2 8.33 -5.13 -24.43
N ALA A 3 7.44 -4.97 -23.44
CA ALA A 3 6.04 -4.59 -23.69
C ALA A 3 5.80 -3.08 -23.52
N ALA A 4 6.43 -2.45 -22.52
CA ALA A 4 6.32 -1.01 -22.29
C ALA A 4 7.45 -0.50 -21.40
N LEU A 5 7.88 0.74 -21.66
CA LEU A 5 8.68 1.56 -20.76
C LEU A 5 7.87 2.81 -20.45
N ARG A 6 7.42 2.98 -19.20
CA ARG A 6 6.75 4.23 -18.78
C ARG A 6 7.73 5.05 -17.96
N CYS A 7 7.91 6.29 -18.39
CA CYS A 7 8.76 7.30 -17.77
C CYS A 7 7.88 8.48 -17.36
N SER A 8 7.93 8.87 -16.10
CA SER A 8 7.20 10.03 -15.60
C SER A 8 8.09 10.84 -14.68
N ASP A 9 8.19 12.13 -14.99
CA ASP A 9 8.81 13.11 -14.11
C ASP A 9 7.75 13.68 -13.18
N PHE A 10 8.05 13.74 -11.89
CA PHE A 10 7.18 14.39 -10.92
C PHE A 10 7.98 15.28 -9.95
N PRO A 11 7.47 16.46 -9.58
CA PRO A 11 8.11 17.32 -8.62
C PRO A 11 7.80 16.86 -7.19
N LEU A 12 8.83 16.76 -6.34
CA LEU A 12 8.66 16.55 -4.89
C LEU A 12 8.02 17.74 -4.17
N SER A 13 7.73 18.87 -4.84
CA SER A 13 7.04 19.99 -4.18
C SER A 13 5.68 19.60 -3.59
N PHE A 14 5.08 18.50 -4.08
CA PHE A 14 3.86 17.90 -3.53
C PHE A 14 4.09 17.14 -2.20
N PHE A 15 5.29 16.61 -2.00
CA PHE A 15 5.72 15.90 -0.79
C PHE A 15 6.48 16.90 0.09
N LYS A 16 5.79 17.47 1.08
CA LYS A 16 6.42 18.39 2.05
C LYS A 16 7.72 17.78 2.56
N GLN A 17 8.77 18.59 2.61
CA GLN A 17 10.19 18.31 2.93
C GLN A 17 10.52 17.52 4.22
N LYS A 18 9.53 16.95 4.91
CA LYS A 18 9.76 16.02 6.01
C LYS A 18 9.99 14.63 5.45
N ARG A 19 10.92 13.90 6.08
CA ARG A 19 11.31 12.52 5.79
C ARG A 19 10.15 11.55 6.02
N LEU A 20 9.13 11.65 5.19
CA LEU A 20 7.98 10.76 5.22
C LEU A 20 8.30 9.52 4.38
N PRO A 21 7.82 8.33 4.79
CA PRO A 21 7.82 7.17 3.92
C PRO A 21 6.97 7.47 2.69
N ASP A 22 7.61 7.46 1.52
CA ASP A 22 6.98 7.71 0.22
C ASP A 22 6.83 6.37 -0.48
N PHE A 23 5.62 6.04 -0.91
CA PHE A 23 5.30 4.77 -1.54
C PHE A 23 4.79 4.98 -2.96
N LEU A 24 5.20 4.09 -3.87
CA LEU A 24 4.57 3.90 -5.17
C LEU A 24 3.59 2.75 -5.09
N HIS A 25 2.34 3.03 -5.43
CA HIS A 25 1.30 2.03 -5.63
C HIS A 25 1.10 1.76 -7.12
N LEU A 26 1.18 0.49 -7.51
CA LEU A 26 0.87 0.00 -8.86
C LEU A 26 -0.31 -0.96 -8.76
N GLY A 27 -1.51 -0.53 -9.17
CA GLY A 27 -2.73 -1.31 -8.89
C GLY A 27 -2.84 -2.65 -9.63
N ALA A 28 -2.23 -2.76 -10.81
CA ALA A 28 -2.07 -4.00 -11.57
C ALA A 28 -1.15 -3.78 -12.78
N VAL A 29 -0.17 -4.66 -12.97
CA VAL A 29 0.74 -4.64 -14.12
C VAL A 29 0.88 -6.05 -14.69
N LYS A 30 0.60 -6.23 -15.98
CA LYS A 30 0.64 -7.53 -16.66
C LYS A 30 1.81 -7.65 -17.63
N SER A 31 2.64 -8.68 -17.60
CA SER A 31 2.61 -9.87 -16.70
C SER A 31 3.51 -9.72 -15.48
N VAL A 32 4.69 -9.13 -15.67
CA VAL A 32 5.69 -8.85 -14.64
C VAL A 32 6.42 -7.57 -15.00
N PHE A 33 7.01 -6.91 -14.01
CA PHE A 33 7.76 -5.70 -14.26
C PHE A 33 8.94 -5.51 -13.31
N TYR A 34 9.89 -4.71 -13.77
CA TYR A 34 10.98 -4.19 -12.97
C TYR A 34 10.82 -2.68 -12.81
N LEU A 35 11.19 -2.17 -11.65
CA LEU A 35 11.05 -0.77 -11.26
C LEU A 35 12.42 -0.15 -10.98
N TRP A 36 12.64 1.05 -11.53
CA TRP A 36 13.76 1.92 -11.20
C TRP A 36 13.26 3.31 -10.81
N CYS A 37 13.99 3.96 -9.91
CA CYS A 37 13.79 5.35 -9.53
C CYS A 37 15.14 6.07 -9.63
N ASN A 38 15.20 7.15 -10.40
CA ASN A 38 16.40 7.94 -10.67
C ASN A 38 17.61 7.09 -11.14
N GLY A 39 17.34 6.05 -11.94
CA GLY A 39 18.35 5.11 -12.45
C GLY A 39 18.74 3.98 -11.49
N SER A 40 18.33 4.04 -10.22
CA SER A 40 18.58 3.00 -9.22
C SER A 40 17.48 1.94 -9.24
N TYR A 41 17.87 0.67 -9.19
CA TYR A 41 16.92 -0.45 -9.12
C TYR A 41 16.18 -0.46 -7.78
N VAL A 42 14.84 -0.50 -7.86
CA VAL A 42 13.96 -0.52 -6.68
C VAL A 42 13.48 -1.94 -6.40
N GLY A 43 13.00 -2.64 -7.42
CA GLY A 43 12.45 -3.98 -7.23
C GLY A 43 11.76 -4.57 -8.46
N TYR A 44 11.13 -5.71 -8.23
CA TYR A 44 10.45 -6.55 -9.22
C TYR A 44 9.14 -7.08 -8.62
N SER A 45 8.13 -7.30 -9.45
CA SER A 45 6.89 -7.95 -9.02
C SER A 45 6.24 -8.76 -10.15
N GLU A 46 5.60 -9.84 -9.72
CA GLU A 46 4.71 -10.72 -10.48
C GLU A 46 3.32 -10.71 -9.86
N ASP A 47 2.37 -11.40 -10.50
CA ASP A 47 0.91 -11.30 -10.29
C ASP A 47 0.32 -10.02 -10.90
N SER A 48 -0.51 -10.20 -11.93
CA SER A 48 -1.12 -9.10 -12.69
C SER A 48 -2.47 -8.63 -12.14
N LYS A 49 -2.93 -9.15 -10.99
CA LYS A 49 -4.28 -8.90 -10.48
C LYS A 49 -4.29 -8.29 -9.08
N LEU A 50 -3.19 -8.38 -8.35
CA LEU A 50 -2.96 -7.70 -7.08
C LEU A 50 -2.07 -6.46 -7.25
N PRO A 51 -2.18 -5.49 -6.33
CA PRO A 51 -1.31 -4.33 -6.34
C PRO A 51 0.11 -4.69 -5.90
N ALA A 52 1.07 -3.91 -6.39
CA ALA A 52 2.46 -3.95 -5.92
C ALA A 52 2.86 -2.58 -5.35
N GLU A 53 3.38 -2.58 -4.13
CA GLU A 53 3.79 -1.36 -3.43
C GLU A 53 5.28 -1.34 -3.13
N PHE A 54 5.94 -0.22 -3.40
CA PHE A 54 7.38 -0.04 -3.19
C PHE A 54 7.66 1.22 -2.39
N GLU A 55 8.43 1.10 -1.32
CA GLU A 55 8.97 2.24 -0.58
C GLU A 55 10.08 2.92 -1.39
N LEU A 56 9.86 4.18 -1.77
CA LEU A 56 10.74 4.98 -2.62
C LEU A 56 11.64 5.95 -1.84
N THR A 57 11.42 6.17 -0.54
CA THR A 57 12.06 7.23 0.25
C THR A 57 13.57 7.33 0.05
N ARG A 58 14.29 6.20 0.01
CA ARG A 58 15.77 6.18 -0.17
C ARG A 58 16.25 6.45 -1.60
N TYR A 59 15.36 6.42 -2.58
CA TYR A 59 15.66 6.61 -4.01
C TYR A 59 15.33 8.01 -4.52
N LEU A 60 14.54 8.77 -3.76
CA LEU A 60 14.09 10.10 -4.13
C LEU A 60 15.16 11.17 -3.86
N LYS A 61 15.21 12.19 -4.71
CA LYS A 61 16.09 13.36 -4.59
C LYS A 61 15.26 14.63 -4.66
N LYS A 62 15.65 15.69 -3.93
CA LYS A 62 14.96 16.99 -3.96
C LYS A 62 14.74 17.48 -5.40
N GLY A 63 13.51 17.92 -5.70
CA GLY A 63 13.13 18.40 -7.03
C GLY A 63 12.49 17.31 -7.89
N ASN A 64 12.93 17.19 -9.14
CA ASN A 64 12.35 16.27 -10.11
C ASN A 64 12.90 14.86 -9.90
N ASN A 65 11.99 13.88 -9.91
CA ASN A 65 12.30 12.46 -9.83
C ASN A 65 11.79 11.75 -11.06
N HIS A 66 12.54 10.74 -11.47
CA HIS A 66 12.24 9.95 -12.66
C HIS A 66 11.93 8.51 -12.26
N LEU A 67 10.76 8.00 -12.63
CA LEU A 67 10.43 6.59 -12.49
C LEU A 67 10.50 5.88 -13.83
N THR A 68 11.02 4.65 -13.83
CA THR A 68 11.08 3.81 -15.02
C THR A 68 10.50 2.45 -14.67
N ILE A 69 9.46 2.05 -15.39
CA ILE A 69 8.84 0.72 -15.24
C ILE A 69 9.04 -0.05 -16.54
N LYS A 70 9.67 -1.22 -16.45
CA LYS A 70 9.93 -2.11 -17.59
C LYS A 70 9.03 -3.33 -17.50
N VAL A 71 8.03 -3.41 -18.37
CA VAL A 71 7.02 -4.47 -18.37
C VAL A 71 7.36 -5.54 -19.39
N TYR A 72 7.25 -6.80 -18.99
CA TYR A 72 7.34 -7.97 -19.87
C TYR A 72 5.96 -8.57 -20.11
N ARG A 73 5.65 -8.89 -21.37
CA ARG A 73 4.36 -9.47 -21.78
C ARG A 73 4.20 -10.92 -21.31
N TYR A 74 5.28 -11.68 -21.30
CA TYR A 74 5.31 -13.07 -20.88
C TYR A 74 6.44 -13.29 -19.88
N SER A 75 6.15 -14.11 -18.89
CA SER A 75 7.02 -14.58 -17.81
C SER A 75 6.66 -16.03 -17.48
N ASP A 76 7.38 -16.61 -16.54
CA ASP A 76 6.99 -17.85 -15.86
C ASP A 76 5.64 -17.74 -15.14
N ALA A 77 5.34 -16.62 -14.48
CA ALA A 77 4.00 -16.37 -13.89
C ALA A 77 2.85 -16.45 -14.91
N SER A 78 3.13 -16.23 -16.20
CA SER A 78 2.10 -16.32 -17.26
C SER A 78 1.49 -17.73 -17.38
N TYR A 79 2.20 -18.78 -16.92
CA TYR A 79 1.65 -20.15 -16.87
C TYR A 79 0.56 -20.29 -15.79
N LEU A 80 0.62 -19.51 -14.72
CA LEU A 80 -0.40 -19.46 -13.66
C LEU A 80 -1.55 -18.51 -14.01
N GLU A 81 -1.35 -17.61 -14.98
CA GLU A 81 -2.35 -16.65 -15.46
C GLU A 81 -2.96 -17.06 -16.81
N CYS A 82 -3.40 -18.31 -16.90
CA CYS A 82 -3.83 -18.94 -18.14
C CYS A 82 -5.36 -19.02 -18.32
N GLN A 83 -6.09 -18.02 -17.82
CA GLN A 83 -7.55 -18.01 -17.94
C GLN A 83 -8.01 -17.73 -19.39
N ASP A 84 -9.27 -18.06 -19.67
CA ASP A 84 -9.92 -17.89 -20.97
C ASP A 84 -10.32 -16.43 -21.20
N PHE A 85 -9.33 -15.60 -21.55
CA PHE A 85 -9.52 -14.20 -21.95
C PHE A 85 -8.38 -13.70 -22.85
N TRP A 86 -8.55 -12.49 -23.39
CA TRP A 86 -7.58 -11.81 -24.23
C TRP A 86 -6.19 -11.64 -23.57
N ARG A 87 -5.13 -12.12 -24.24
CA ARG A 87 -3.76 -11.98 -23.72
C ARG A 87 -3.20 -10.57 -23.94
N ILE A 88 -3.57 -9.67 -23.04
CA ILE A 88 -3.10 -8.28 -22.95
C ILE A 88 -1.87 -8.15 -22.03
N SER A 89 -1.24 -6.97 -22.04
CA SER A 89 -0.08 -6.62 -21.21
C SER A 89 0.03 -5.12 -21.04
N GLY A 90 0.69 -4.68 -19.97
CA GLY A 90 0.93 -3.27 -19.67
C GLY A 90 0.54 -2.93 -18.23
N ILE A 91 0.44 -1.63 -17.96
CA ILE A 91 -0.06 -1.11 -16.69
C ILE A 91 -1.58 -1.01 -16.84
N GLU A 92 -2.32 -1.85 -16.12
CA GLU A 92 -3.78 -2.05 -16.33
C GLU A 92 -4.65 -1.23 -15.38
N ARG A 93 -4.13 -0.87 -14.20
CA ARG A 93 -4.83 -0.08 -13.19
C ARG A 93 -4.01 1.13 -12.75
N ASP A 94 -4.61 1.93 -11.88
CA ASP A 94 -4.06 3.20 -11.43
C ASP A 94 -2.67 3.07 -10.82
N VAL A 95 -1.90 4.14 -11.03
CA VAL A 95 -0.56 4.32 -10.48
C VAL A 95 -0.54 5.65 -9.77
N TYR A 96 -0.20 5.63 -8.49
CA TYR A 96 -0.11 6.85 -7.70
C TYR A 96 0.98 6.74 -6.65
N LEU A 97 1.38 7.90 -6.15
CA LEU A 97 2.29 8.02 -5.03
C LEU A 97 1.48 8.47 -3.82
N PHE A 98 1.84 7.96 -2.65
CA PHE A 98 1.31 8.46 -1.39
C PHE A 98 2.43 8.51 -0.36
N ALA A 99 2.26 9.37 0.65
CA ALA A 99 3.15 9.47 1.78
C ALA A 99 2.40 9.16 3.06
N THR A 100 3.08 8.53 4.02
CA THR A 100 2.53 8.27 5.35
C THR A 100 3.20 9.16 6.38
N GLU A 101 2.61 9.27 7.57
CA GLU A 101 3.33 9.82 8.72
C GLU A 101 4.46 8.85 9.16
N PRO A 102 5.47 9.31 9.92
CA PRO A 102 6.54 8.44 10.41
C PRO A 102 6.05 7.31 11.31
N VAL A 103 4.90 7.50 11.97
CA VAL A 103 4.16 6.47 12.69
C VAL A 103 2.78 6.38 12.03
N TRP A 104 2.40 5.20 11.54
CA TRP A 104 1.16 5.03 10.79
C TRP A 104 0.54 3.65 10.99
N LEU A 105 -0.78 3.56 10.79
CA LEU A 105 -1.53 2.31 10.76
C LEU A 105 -1.23 1.58 9.45
N GLN A 106 -0.41 0.54 9.53
CA GLN A 106 0.04 -0.24 8.38
C GLN A 106 -1.04 -1.21 7.89
N ASP A 107 -1.70 -1.88 8.81
CA ASP A 107 -2.71 -2.88 8.52
C ASP A 107 -3.69 -2.98 9.70
N PHE A 108 -4.92 -3.39 9.41
CA PHE A 108 -5.92 -3.67 10.43
C PHE A 108 -6.88 -4.74 9.94
N PHE A 109 -7.38 -5.56 10.88
CA PHE A 109 -8.36 -6.60 10.55
C PHE A 109 -9.55 -6.52 11.49
N VAL A 110 -10.73 -6.29 10.91
CA VAL A 110 -12.00 -6.19 11.63
C VAL A 110 -12.76 -7.49 11.50
N ARG A 111 -13.14 -8.08 12.64
CA ARG A 111 -14.03 -9.25 12.70
C ARG A 111 -15.32 -8.85 13.39
N ALA A 112 -16.43 -8.88 12.66
CA ALA A 112 -17.77 -8.65 13.17
C ALA A 112 -18.52 -9.99 13.19
N ARG A 113 -18.74 -10.54 14.39
CA ARG A 113 -19.47 -11.79 14.61
C ARG A 113 -20.79 -11.53 15.32
N LEU A 114 -21.63 -12.54 15.33
CA LEU A 114 -22.89 -12.55 16.05
C LEU A 114 -22.80 -13.55 17.20
N GLU A 115 -23.33 -13.19 18.37
CA GLU A 115 -23.39 -14.04 19.55
C GLU A 115 -24.78 -13.98 20.19
N ASN A 116 -24.98 -14.76 21.26
CA ASN A 116 -26.25 -14.83 22.01
C ASN A 116 -27.46 -15.07 21.09
N GLU A 117 -27.44 -16.17 20.35
CA GLU A 117 -28.49 -16.53 19.38
C GLU A 117 -28.70 -15.46 18.28
N TYR A 118 -27.61 -14.85 17.82
CA TYR A 118 -27.62 -13.81 16.79
C TYR A 118 -28.31 -12.50 17.20
N LYS A 119 -28.49 -12.27 18.50
CA LYS A 119 -29.12 -11.06 19.04
C LYS A 119 -28.12 -9.95 19.32
N ASP A 120 -26.88 -10.33 19.62
CA ASP A 120 -25.80 -9.39 19.94
C ASP A 120 -24.67 -9.47 18.90
N GLY A 121 -23.97 -8.34 18.71
CA GLY A 121 -22.81 -8.24 17.83
C GLY A 121 -21.52 -8.18 18.64
N LEU A 122 -20.53 -8.98 18.23
CA LEU A 122 -19.17 -8.97 18.78
C LEU A 122 -18.21 -8.37 17.74
N LEU A 123 -17.57 -7.25 18.09
CA LEU A 123 -16.61 -6.56 17.25
C LEU A 123 -15.19 -6.75 17.81
N GLU A 124 -14.30 -7.28 16.98
CA GLU A 124 -12.87 -7.37 17.28
C GLU A 124 -12.07 -6.63 16.21
N ILE A 125 -11.02 -5.94 16.61
CA ILE A 125 -10.13 -5.19 15.73
C ILE A 125 -8.70 -5.52 16.13
N ASP A 126 -7.94 -6.09 15.18
CA ASP A 126 -6.48 -6.19 15.29
C ASP A 126 -5.86 -5.04 14.48
N ALA A 127 -4.76 -4.46 14.97
CA ALA A 127 -4.10 -3.36 14.29
C ALA A 127 -2.57 -3.51 14.32
N SER A 128 -1.94 -3.22 13.19
CA SER A 128 -0.49 -3.19 13.03
C SER A 128 -0.02 -1.76 12.80
N ILE A 129 0.80 -1.24 13.72
CA ILE A 129 1.41 0.08 13.61
C ILE A 129 2.85 -0.05 13.16
N LYS A 130 3.25 0.74 12.16
CA LYS A 130 4.64 0.83 11.70
C LYS A 130 5.22 2.20 12.08
N SER A 131 6.44 2.16 12.63
CA SER A 131 7.21 3.36 12.99
C SER A 131 8.55 3.39 12.26
N TYR A 132 8.90 4.57 11.74
CA TYR A 132 10.20 4.92 11.20
C TYR A 132 11.01 5.80 12.18
N LEU A 133 10.48 6.08 13.36
CA LEU A 133 11.17 6.81 14.42
C LEU A 133 12.04 5.85 15.23
N SER A 134 13.21 6.33 15.65
CA SER A 134 14.08 5.61 16.59
C SER A 134 13.45 5.59 17.99
N GLY A 135 13.48 4.43 18.65
CA GLY A 135 12.94 4.23 19.99
C GLY A 135 11.47 3.79 19.97
N GLU A 136 10.79 3.97 21.09
CA GLU A 136 9.39 3.61 21.28
C GLU A 136 8.54 4.88 21.22
N PRO A 137 8.09 5.33 20.03
CA PRO A 137 7.24 6.49 19.96
C PRO A 137 5.89 6.17 20.62
N GLY A 138 5.46 7.04 21.53
CA GLY A 138 4.10 6.97 22.05
C GLY A 138 3.10 7.31 20.96
N PHE A 139 2.15 6.43 20.73
CA PHE A 139 0.98 6.70 19.91
C PHE A 139 -0.30 6.36 20.68
N VAL A 140 -1.41 6.85 20.18
CA VAL A 140 -2.75 6.53 20.68
C VAL A 140 -3.56 6.06 19.48
N LEU A 141 -4.06 4.82 19.54
CA LEU A 141 -4.98 4.28 18.55
C LEU A 141 -6.41 4.46 19.05
N GLU A 142 -7.26 5.09 18.24
CA GLU A 142 -8.69 5.25 18.52
C GLU A 142 -9.51 4.59 17.41
N ALA A 143 -10.58 3.88 17.79
CA ALA A 143 -11.50 3.25 16.86
C ALA A 143 -12.94 3.64 17.21
N GLU A 144 -13.74 3.96 16.19
CA GLU A 144 -15.12 4.37 16.33
C GLU A 144 -16.00 3.63 15.32
N LEU A 145 -17.10 3.02 15.80
CA LEU A 145 -18.11 2.42 14.94
C LEU A 145 -19.33 3.35 14.85
N LYS A 146 -19.70 3.72 13.63
CA LYS A 146 -20.88 4.55 13.33
C LYS A 146 -21.96 3.72 12.64
N ASN A 147 -23.21 4.01 12.95
CA ASN A 147 -24.35 3.47 12.19
C ASN A 147 -24.53 4.21 10.85
N ALA A 148 -25.49 3.76 10.04
CA ALA A 148 -25.77 4.33 8.71
C ALA A 148 -26.15 5.84 8.73
N ASN A 149 -26.61 6.36 9.87
CA ASN A 149 -26.94 7.78 10.04
C ASN A 149 -25.72 8.61 10.53
N GLY A 150 -24.54 8.00 10.62
CA GLY A 150 -23.33 8.62 11.13
C GLY A 150 -23.26 8.76 12.65
N LYS A 151 -24.23 8.21 13.40
CA LYS A 151 -24.20 8.23 14.87
C LYS A 151 -23.24 7.17 15.39
N SER A 152 -22.35 7.57 16.30
CA SER A 152 -21.47 6.66 17.04
C SER A 152 -22.28 5.67 17.88
N ILE A 153 -22.01 4.37 17.71
CA ILE A 153 -22.67 3.27 18.43
C ILE A 153 -21.70 2.44 19.26
N TRP A 154 -20.38 2.60 19.04
CA TRP A 154 -19.34 2.00 19.86
C TRP A 154 -18.03 2.78 19.69
N SER A 155 -17.23 2.83 20.76
CA SER A 155 -15.87 3.34 20.77
C SER A 155 -14.96 2.30 21.39
N GLY A 156 -13.85 2.01 20.73
CA GLY A 156 -12.87 1.01 21.15
C GLY A 156 -11.78 1.55 22.06
N PRO A 157 -10.96 0.65 22.61
CA PRO A 157 -9.91 1.04 23.55
C PRO A 157 -8.90 1.98 22.88
N THR A 158 -8.58 3.05 23.60
CA THR A 158 -7.42 3.90 23.42
C THR A 158 -6.18 3.09 23.82
N ILE A 159 -5.50 2.46 22.86
CA ILE A 159 -4.28 1.69 23.16
C ILE A 159 -3.07 2.58 22.93
N SER A 160 -2.33 2.85 24.00
CA SER A 160 -0.99 3.44 23.94
C SER A 160 0.04 2.34 24.12
N SER A 161 0.75 2.00 23.05
CA SER A 161 1.89 1.09 23.15
C SER A 161 3.12 1.71 22.49
N ALA A 162 4.27 1.16 22.87
CA ALA A 162 5.48 1.22 22.08
C ALA A 162 5.31 0.29 20.87
N ALA A 163 5.68 0.77 19.67
CA ALA A 163 5.49 0.09 18.38
C ALA A 163 5.47 -1.46 18.44
N GLY A 164 4.36 -2.05 18.00
CA GLY A 164 4.13 -3.49 17.98
C GLY A 164 2.74 -3.86 17.44
N ARG A 165 2.51 -5.15 17.19
CA ARG A 165 1.21 -5.70 16.79
C ARG A 165 0.30 -5.74 18.01
N ILE A 166 -0.92 -5.24 17.89
CA ILE A 166 -1.95 -5.27 18.94
C ILE A 166 -3.09 -6.18 18.47
#